data_AF-A0A210P5S5-F1
#
_entry.id   AF-A0A210P5S5-F1
#
_cell.length_a   1.000
_cell.length_b   1.000
_cell.length_c   1.000
_cell.angle_alpha   90.00
_cell.angle_beta   90.00
_cell.angle_gamma   90.00
#
_symmetry.space_group_name_H-M   'P 1'
#
loop_
_entity.id
_entity.type
_entity.pdbx_description
1 polymer ?
#
loop_
_entity_poly.entity_id
_entity_poly.type
_entity_poly.pdbx_seq_one_letter_code
_entity_poly.pdbx_strand_id
1 'polypeptide(L)' 'MLNSNQYHQAVVNDEAEAQQSGIHAAPFFVINNKYAISGAQPYEVFVKALKRVQEEEN' A
#
# COMPACT_ATOMS: atom_id res chain seq x y z
N MET A 1 13.82 -23.23 0.99
CA MET A 1 13.50 -21.82 0.73
C MET A 1 12.28 -21.37 1.55
N LEU A 2 11.10 -21.99 1.41
CA LEU A 2 9.94 -21.64 2.27
C LEU A 2 9.90 -22.41 3.61
N ASN A 3 10.54 -23.58 3.70
CA ASN A 3 10.63 -24.37 4.95
C ASN A 3 11.64 -23.80 5.97
N SER A 4 12.02 -22.52 5.83
CA SER A 4 13.00 -21.83 6.69
C SER A 4 12.47 -20.46 7.05
N ASN A 5 12.88 -19.91 8.20
CA ASN A 5 12.42 -18.60 8.71
C ASN A 5 13.06 -17.39 8.00
N GLN A 6 13.66 -17.58 6.83
CA GLN A 6 14.42 -16.55 6.12
C GLN A 6 13.66 -15.24 5.90
N TYR A 7 12.34 -15.30 5.69
CA TYR A 7 11.50 -14.14 5.41
C TYR A 7 10.63 -13.70 6.59
N HIS A 8 10.69 -14.42 7.72
CA HIS A 8 9.80 -14.17 8.87
C HIS A 8 9.90 -12.73 9.37
N GLN A 9 11.13 -12.24 9.56
CA GLN A 9 11.34 -10.89 10.06
C GLN A 9 10.86 -9.81 9.08
N ALA A 10 10.99 -10.05 7.77
CA ALA A 10 10.53 -9.10 6.75
C ALA A 10 9.00 -8.97 6.80
N VAL A 11 8.26 -10.09 6.86
CA VAL A 11 6.80 -10.08 6.97
C VAL A 11 6.32 -9.36 8.22
N VAL A 12 6.93 -9.64 9.38
CA VAL A 12 6.58 -8.98 10.64
C VAL A 12 6.84 -7.48 10.59
N ASN A 13 7.94 -7.05 9.95
CA ASN A 13 8.25 -5.63 9.80
C ASN A 13 7.25 -4.91 8.90
N ASP A 14 6.85 -5.53 7.78
CA ASP A 14 5.86 -4.95 6.86
C ASP A 14 4.48 -4.79 7.55
N GLU A 15 4.06 -5.77 8.34
CA GLU A 15 2.83 -5.68 9.14
C GLU A 15 2.88 -4.57 10.20
N ALA A 16 4.04 -4.42 10.86
CA ALA A 16 4.25 -3.38 11.86
C ALA A 16 4.24 -1.98 11.23
N GLU A 17 4.86 -1.79 10.06
CA GLU A 17 4.85 -0.54 9.31
C GLU A 17 3.42 -0.16 8.90
N ALA A 18 2.63 -1.12 8.40
CA ALA A 18 1.24 -0.90 8.05
C ALA A 18 0.42 -0.44 9.27
N GLN A 19 0.56 -1.10 10.42
CA GLN A 19 -0.13 -0.72 11.65
C GLN A 19 0.27 0.67 12.16
N GLN A 20 1.57 0.99 12.14
CA GLN A 20 2.08 2.31 12.52
C GLN A 20 1.55 3.42 11.60
N SER A 21 1.31 3.08 10.33
CA SER A 21 0.71 3.97 9.33
C SER A 21 -0.82 4.04 9.40
N GLY A 22 -1.46 3.41 10.39
CA GLY A 22 -2.93 3.39 10.55
C GLY A 22 -3.67 2.47 9.57
N ILE A 23 -2.96 1.56 8.90
CA ILE A 23 -3.54 0.60 7.96
C ILE A 23 -3.95 -0.65 8.75
N HIS A 24 -5.25 -0.93 8.78
CA HIS A 24 -5.82 -2.03 9.56
C HIS A 24 -6.44 -3.14 8.73
N ALA A 25 -6.55 -2.97 7.40
CA ALA A 25 -7.16 -3.94 6.52
C ALA A 25 -6.53 -3.90 5.12
N ALA A 26 -6.48 -5.06 4.48
CA ALA A 26 -6.04 -5.24 3.11
C ALA A 26 -7.25 -5.51 2.18
N PRO A 27 -7.16 -5.17 0.86
CA PRO A 27 -6.03 -4.49 0.23
C PRO A 27 -6.01 -2.99 0.56
N PHE A 28 -4.81 -2.42 0.64
CA PHE A 28 -4.60 -0.99 0.85
C PHE A 28 -3.46 -0.52 -0.05
N PHE A 29 -3.61 0.64 -0.67
CA PHE A 29 -2.65 1.18 -1.62
C PHE A 29 -2.25 2.58 -1.20
N VAL A 30 -0.95 2.82 -1.07
CA VAL A 30 -0.37 4.15 -0.89
C VAL A 30 0.25 4.56 -2.22
N ILE A 31 -0.18 5.68 -2.78
CA ILE A 31 0.32 6.21 -4.05
C ILE A 31 1.15 7.45 -3.75
N ASN A 32 2.44 7.34 -4.03
CA ASN A 32 3.43 8.41 -3.89
C ASN A 32 3.44 9.09 -2.51
N ASN A 33 3.16 8.32 -1.44
CA ASN A 33 3.04 8.81 -0.06
C ASN A 33 2.09 10.00 0.14
N LYS A 34 1.20 10.25 -0.83
CA LYS A 34 0.26 11.40 -0.84
C LYS A 34 -1.19 10.94 -0.82
N TYR A 35 -1.50 9.83 -1.50
CA TYR A 35 -2.85 9.32 -1.65
C TYR A 35 -2.96 7.91 -1.10
N ALA A 36 -4.10 7.61 -0.47
CA ALA A 36 -4.42 6.28 0.03
C ALA A 36 -5.73 5.78 -0.59
N ILE A 37 -5.74 4.51 -1.00
CA ILE A 37 -6.94 3.80 -1.47
C ILE A 37 -7.13 2.58 -0.56
N SER A 38 -8.24 2.55 0.18
CA SER A 38 -8.58 1.45 1.07
C SER A 38 -9.63 0.54 0.43
N GLY A 39 -9.36 -0.78 0.46
CA GLY A 39 -10.22 -1.80 -0.10
C GLY A 39 -10.05 -2.00 -1.61
N ALA A 40 -10.73 -3.03 -2.12
CA ALA A 40 -10.76 -3.36 -3.54
C ALA A 40 -11.68 -2.39 -4.30
N GLN A 41 -11.21 -1.16 -4.49
CA GLN A 41 -11.97 -0.10 -5.17
C GLN A 41 -12.09 -0.36 -6.69
N PRO A 42 -13.07 0.26 -7.37
CA PRO A 42 -13.20 0.20 -8.82
C PRO A 42 -11.96 0.76 -9.56
N TYR A 43 -11.75 0.27 -10.79
CA TYR A 43 -10.64 0.67 -11.66
C TYR A 43 -10.52 2.20 -11.82
N GLU A 44 -11.64 2.89 -11.94
CA GLU A 44 -11.71 4.34 -12.16
C GLU A 44 -11.09 5.14 -11.00
N VAL A 45 -11.16 4.61 -9.77
CA VAL A 45 -10.56 5.23 -8.58
C VAL A 45 -9.04 5.25 -8.70
N PHE A 46 -8.44 4.13 -9.12
CA PHE A 46 -7.00 4.04 -9.34
C PHE A 46 -6.54 4.96 -10.46
N VAL A 47 -7.23 4.97 -11.61
CA VAL A 47 -6.89 5.85 -12.74
C VAL A 47 -6.91 7.32 -12.31
N LYS A 48 -7.92 7.72 -11.55
CA LYS A 48 -8.02 9.11 -11.06
C LYS A 48 -6.87 9.46 -10.12
N ALA A 49 -6.53 8.58 -9.18
CA ALA A 49 -5.44 8.83 -8.23
C ALA A 49 -4.08 8.95 -8.92
N LEU A 50 -3.79 8.06 -9.88
CA LEU A 50 -2.55 8.10 -10.66
C LEU A 50 -2.43 9.36 -11.52
N LYS A 51 -3.51 9.74 -12.24
CA LYS A 51 -3.53 10.99 -13.02
C LYS A 51 -3.31 12.21 -12.14
N ARG A 52 -3.91 12.23 -10.95
CA ARG A 52 -3.76 13.34 -10.01
C ARG A 52 -2.31 13.49 -9.54
N VAL A 53 -1.65 12.39 -9.19
CA VAL A 53 -0.22 12.41 -8.81
C VAL A 53 0.63 12.91 -9.96
N GLN A 54 0.38 12.43 -11.18
CA GLN A 54 1.12 12.87 -12.37
C GLN A 54 0.97 14.38 -12.63
N GLU A 55 -0.24 14.93 -12.47
CA GLU A 55 -0.50 16.37 -12.62
C GLU A 55 0.21 17.22 -11.56
N GLU A 56 0.36 16.71 -10.34
CA GLU A 56 1.01 17.44 -9.23
C GLU A 56 2.54 17.46 -9.31
N GLU A 57 3.15 16.65 -10.17
CA GLU A 57 4.61 16.51 -10.30
C GLU A 57 5.19 17.06 -11.61
N ASN A 58 4.33 17.61 -12.48
CA ASN A 58 4.75 18.37 -13.67
C ASN A 58 4.95 19.84 -13.34
#